data_AF-A0A8H9G0Q2-F1
#
_entry.id   AF-A0A8H9G0Q2-F1
#
_cell.length_a   1.000
_cell.length_b   1.000
_cell.length_c   1.000
_cell.angle_alpha   90.00
_cell.angle_beta   90.00
_cell.angle_gamma   90.00
#
_symmetry.space_group_name_H-M   'P 1'
#
loop_
_entity.id
_entity.type
_entity.pdbx_description
1 polymer ?
#
loop_
_entity_poly.entity_id
_entity_poly.type
_entity_poly.pdbx_seq_one_letter_code
_entity_poly.pdbx_strand_id
1 'polypeptide(L)'
;MKSKKESKEQNFSFVDDNAPEELKFLEQLISYRLNVRFTNDSTLKKPVPDFSKWSKKLSEFIQLNQLNEDEACLLLIAMSAHLQSDLFDNLIHATLQHAGDFQKIGGVRGKDYRGFLPTGETAVFLLAEDDFEKKLKIQKLFWADHFFDKKKILWLEEVPVGEPELSGKIIVSKEYLDSFLFEETTQPKFSVNFPAKLIKTKLEWKDLVINNELKEQIEELKSWLKYNAMLIQEWGMGGRINNGYKALLYGPSGTGKTLTVGLLGKEVGKDVYKIDLSMVMSKYIGETEKNLEQIFAKAEDKGWILFFDEADSLFGKRTNVRDAHDKYANQEVSYLLQRIEDYNGMVILATNMKNNIDDAFMRRFNAILKFTVPDANDRSKIWRLSFPKDIALCNEKEDTVDIPELVKNHVISGGSIVNAVHFACIKAIERHQKNKKQKSIHLEDVLNGIRKELLKEGKPFN
;
A
#
# COMPACT_ATOMS: atom_id res chain seq x y z
N MET A 1 -46.65 -38.49 -44.01
CA MET A 1 -45.46 -37.66 -44.32
C MET A 1 -45.73 -36.22 -43.93
N LYS A 2 -45.21 -35.76 -42.78
CA LYS A 2 -44.84 -34.36 -42.55
C LYS A 2 -43.86 -34.31 -41.38
N SER A 3 -42.73 -33.68 -41.68
CA SER A 3 -41.42 -33.75 -41.05
C SER A 3 -41.36 -33.45 -39.56
N LYS A 4 -40.56 -34.27 -38.85
CA LYS A 4 -39.72 -33.85 -37.74
C LYS A 4 -39.08 -32.48 -38.08
N LYS A 5 -39.38 -31.44 -37.31
CA LYS A 5 -38.51 -30.26 -37.24
C LYS A 5 -37.56 -30.51 -36.06
N GLU A 6 -36.35 -30.91 -36.42
CA GLU A 6 -35.17 -30.79 -35.57
C GLU A 6 -35.02 -29.32 -35.17
N SER A 7 -35.33 -28.99 -33.92
CA SER A 7 -34.79 -27.79 -33.28
C SER A 7 -33.35 -28.11 -32.89
N LYS A 8 -32.42 -27.81 -33.79
CA LYS A 8 -30.99 -27.72 -33.46
C LYS A 8 -30.84 -26.67 -32.35
N GLU A 9 -30.54 -27.10 -31.14
CA GLU A 9 -29.96 -26.26 -30.09
C GLU A 9 -28.62 -25.74 -30.61
N GLN A 10 -28.60 -24.52 -31.12
CA GLN A 10 -27.35 -23.78 -31.29
C GLN A 10 -26.96 -23.28 -29.89
N ASN A 11 -26.05 -24.00 -29.22
CA ASN A 11 -25.29 -23.44 -28.12
C ASN A 11 -24.47 -22.26 -28.66
N PHE A 12 -25.01 -21.05 -28.59
CA PHE A 12 -24.28 -19.83 -28.89
C PHE A 12 -23.26 -19.61 -27.78
N SER A 13 -21.97 -19.67 -28.12
CA SER A 13 -20.89 -19.17 -27.27
C SER A 13 -20.89 -17.64 -27.35
N PHE A 14 -20.95 -16.99 -26.19
CA PHE A 14 -20.78 -15.55 -26.02
C PHE A 14 -19.35 -15.16 -25.68
N VAL A 15 -18.48 -16.15 -25.49
CA VAL A 15 -17.04 -16.00 -25.30
C VAL A 15 -16.31 -16.34 -26.61
N ASP A 16 -15.28 -15.57 -26.97
CA ASP A 16 -14.43 -15.81 -28.14
C ASP A 16 -13.69 -17.15 -28.03
N ASP A 17 -13.48 -17.85 -29.15
CA ASP A 17 -12.70 -19.09 -29.21
C ASP A 17 -11.27 -18.92 -28.68
N ASN A 18 -10.69 -17.71 -28.80
CA ASN A 18 -9.37 -17.38 -28.29
C ASN A 18 -9.37 -16.86 -26.83
N ALA A 19 -10.53 -16.82 -26.18
CA ALA A 19 -10.60 -16.37 -24.79
C ALA A 19 -9.87 -17.34 -23.84
N PRO A 20 -9.43 -16.86 -22.67
CA PRO A 20 -8.85 -17.70 -21.63
C PRO A 20 -9.80 -18.84 -21.22
N GLU A 21 -9.23 -20.00 -20.90
CA GLU A 21 -10.01 -21.21 -20.55
C GLU A 21 -10.84 -21.02 -19.27
N GLU A 22 -10.39 -20.17 -18.34
CA GLU A 22 -11.19 -19.78 -17.18
C GLU A 22 -12.48 -19.06 -17.57
N LEU A 23 -12.46 -18.20 -18.59
CA LEU A 23 -13.66 -17.47 -19.03
C LEU A 23 -14.66 -18.41 -19.72
N LYS A 24 -14.16 -19.35 -20.54
CA LYS A 24 -14.98 -20.41 -21.14
C LYS A 24 -15.59 -21.32 -20.08
N PHE A 25 -14.82 -21.67 -19.04
CA PHE A 25 -15.36 -22.42 -17.91
C PHE A 25 -16.46 -21.65 -17.17
N LEU A 26 -16.28 -20.34 -16.94
CA LEU A 26 -17.30 -19.51 -16.30
C LEU A 26 -18.61 -19.48 -17.12
N GLU A 27 -18.50 -19.32 -18.43
CA GLU A 27 -19.66 -19.40 -19.34
C GLU A 27 -20.37 -20.75 -19.24
N GLN A 28 -19.62 -21.86 -19.24
CA GLN A 28 -20.17 -23.20 -19.08
C GLN A 28 -20.88 -23.38 -17.73
N LEU A 29 -20.32 -22.86 -16.65
CA LEU A 29 -20.89 -22.94 -15.30
C LEU A 29 -22.21 -22.16 -15.21
N ILE A 30 -22.24 -20.94 -15.73
CA ILE A 30 -23.45 -20.09 -15.76
C ILE A 30 -24.52 -20.76 -16.64
N SER A 31 -24.15 -21.19 -17.85
CA SER A 31 -25.05 -21.87 -18.79
C SER A 31 -25.63 -23.15 -18.20
N TYR A 32 -24.79 -23.98 -17.56
CA TYR A 32 -25.21 -25.18 -16.86
C TYR A 32 -26.30 -24.86 -15.83
N ARG A 33 -26.06 -23.88 -14.95
CA ARG A 33 -26.98 -23.58 -13.86
C ARG A 33 -28.29 -22.96 -14.37
N LEU A 34 -28.23 -22.07 -15.36
CA LEU A 34 -29.42 -21.49 -15.98
C LEU A 34 -30.29 -22.56 -16.63
N ASN A 35 -29.70 -23.49 -17.40
CA ASN A 35 -30.47 -24.56 -18.05
C ASN A 35 -31.06 -25.55 -17.04
N VAL A 36 -30.27 -26.06 -16.10
CA VAL A 36 -30.78 -26.97 -15.05
C VAL A 36 -31.97 -26.36 -14.31
N ARG A 37 -31.92 -25.05 -14.03
CA ARG A 37 -32.95 -24.38 -13.25
C ARG A 37 -34.19 -23.99 -14.05
N PHE A 38 -34.02 -23.52 -15.28
CA PHE A 38 -35.09 -22.87 -16.04
C PHE A 38 -35.59 -23.69 -17.24
N THR A 39 -34.77 -24.58 -17.79
CA THR A 39 -35.17 -25.48 -18.89
C THR A 39 -35.45 -26.90 -18.40
N ASN A 40 -35.23 -27.19 -17.10
CA ASN A 40 -35.37 -28.50 -16.46
C ASN A 40 -34.53 -29.61 -17.14
N ASP A 41 -33.44 -29.25 -17.82
CA ASP A 41 -32.53 -30.23 -18.39
C ASP A 41 -31.65 -30.86 -17.30
N SER A 42 -32.16 -31.94 -16.73
CA SER A 42 -31.47 -32.73 -15.69
C SER A 42 -30.34 -33.62 -16.22
N THR A 43 -30.10 -33.65 -17.54
CA THR A 43 -29.05 -34.48 -18.14
C THR A 43 -27.70 -33.78 -18.20
N LEU A 44 -27.68 -32.46 -18.01
CA LEU A 44 -26.46 -31.66 -17.99
C LEU A 44 -25.60 -32.01 -16.78
N LYS A 45 -24.30 -32.13 -17.02
CA LYS A 45 -23.30 -32.33 -15.96
C LYS A 45 -22.71 -30.98 -15.57
N LYS A 46 -22.51 -30.76 -14.27
CA LYS A 46 -21.80 -29.59 -13.76
C LYS A 46 -20.37 -29.60 -14.33
N PRO A 47 -19.92 -28.50 -14.96
CA PRO A 47 -18.54 -28.41 -15.42
C PRO A 47 -17.58 -28.41 -14.23
N VAL A 48 -16.42 -29.04 -14.41
CA VAL A 48 -15.36 -29.12 -13.40
C VAL A 48 -14.20 -28.25 -13.87
N PRO A 49 -13.66 -27.38 -13.00
CA PRO A 49 -12.56 -26.51 -13.40
C PRO A 49 -11.26 -27.30 -13.60
N ASP A 50 -10.54 -27.00 -14.67
CA ASP A 50 -9.19 -27.52 -14.94
C ASP A 50 -8.17 -26.40 -14.72
N PHE A 51 -7.73 -26.25 -13.46
CA PHE A 51 -6.82 -25.17 -13.06
C PHE A 51 -5.50 -25.16 -13.83
N SER A 52 -5.08 -26.29 -14.41
CA SER A 52 -3.84 -26.38 -15.19
C SER A 52 -3.90 -25.61 -16.51
N LYS A 53 -5.11 -25.36 -17.01
CA LYS A 53 -5.37 -24.65 -18.27
C LYS A 53 -5.67 -23.17 -18.09
N TRP A 54 -5.90 -22.73 -16.86
CA TRP A 54 -6.15 -21.33 -16.56
C TRP A 54 -4.89 -20.49 -16.74
N SER A 55 -5.04 -19.16 -16.76
CA SER A 55 -3.89 -18.27 -16.78
C SER A 55 -2.89 -18.63 -15.67
N LYS A 56 -1.61 -18.68 -16.03
CA LYS A 56 -0.51 -19.12 -15.16
C LYS A 56 -0.57 -18.48 -13.77
N LYS A 57 -0.85 -17.18 -13.69
CA LYS A 57 -0.93 -16.43 -12.43
C LYS A 57 -2.09 -16.87 -11.55
N LEU A 58 -3.26 -17.12 -12.13
CA LEU A 58 -4.43 -17.59 -11.39
C LEU A 58 -4.20 -19.02 -10.90
N SER A 59 -3.64 -19.89 -11.74
CA SER A 59 -3.27 -21.26 -11.38
C SER A 59 -2.24 -21.32 -10.26
N GLU A 60 -1.17 -20.52 -10.35
CA GLU A 60 -0.15 -20.40 -9.31
C GLU A 60 -0.76 -19.89 -8.00
N PHE A 61 -1.64 -18.89 -8.07
CA PHE A 61 -2.32 -18.35 -6.89
C PHE A 61 -3.21 -19.39 -6.20
N ILE A 62 -4.00 -20.16 -6.96
CA ILE A 62 -4.84 -21.25 -6.46
C ILE A 62 -3.98 -22.31 -5.78
N GLN A 63 -2.88 -22.71 -6.42
CA GLN A 63 -1.99 -23.75 -5.90
C GLN A 63 -1.24 -23.30 -4.64
N LEU A 64 -0.68 -22.09 -4.63
CA LEU A 64 0.07 -21.55 -3.50
C LEU A 64 -0.80 -21.38 -2.25
N ASN A 65 -2.07 -21.00 -2.43
CA ASN A 65 -3.01 -20.80 -1.33
C ASN A 65 -3.92 -22.01 -1.06
N GLN A 66 -3.73 -23.11 -1.80
CA GLN A 66 -4.50 -24.35 -1.67
C GLN A 66 -6.03 -24.16 -1.76
N LEU A 67 -6.46 -23.30 -2.69
CA LEU A 67 -7.89 -23.00 -2.85
C LEU A 67 -8.65 -24.22 -3.38
N ASN A 68 -9.84 -24.45 -2.84
CA ASN A 68 -10.78 -25.46 -3.30
C ASN A 68 -11.59 -24.98 -4.53
N GLU A 69 -12.39 -25.88 -5.10
CA GLU A 69 -13.19 -25.60 -6.31
C GLU A 69 -14.17 -24.43 -6.12
N ASP A 70 -14.88 -24.38 -4.98
CA ASP A 70 -15.86 -23.33 -4.70
C ASP A 70 -15.18 -21.97 -4.50
N GLU A 71 -14.03 -21.94 -3.84
CA GLU A 71 -13.20 -20.74 -3.66
C GLU A 71 -12.68 -20.20 -4.99
N ALA A 72 -12.14 -21.07 -5.84
CA ALA A 72 -11.64 -20.70 -7.16
C ALA A 72 -12.77 -20.20 -8.08
N CYS A 73 -13.93 -20.88 -8.07
CA CYS A 73 -15.09 -20.44 -8.84
C CYS A 73 -15.65 -19.11 -8.31
N LEU A 74 -15.67 -18.89 -7.00
CA LEU A 74 -16.11 -17.63 -6.40
C LEU A 74 -15.21 -16.46 -6.85
N LEU A 75 -13.89 -16.66 -6.87
CA LEU A 75 -12.95 -15.67 -7.37
C LEU A 75 -13.22 -15.31 -8.84
N LEU A 76 -13.48 -16.32 -9.67
CA LEU A 76 -13.80 -16.15 -11.08
C LEU A 76 -15.15 -15.44 -11.31
N ILE A 77 -16.17 -15.78 -10.50
CA ILE A 77 -17.46 -15.07 -10.49
C ILE A 77 -17.24 -13.61 -10.15
N ALA A 78 -16.44 -13.29 -9.12
CA ALA A 78 -16.16 -11.92 -8.73
C ALA A 78 -15.44 -11.11 -9.84
N MET A 79 -14.59 -11.77 -10.61
CA MET A 79 -13.85 -11.17 -11.72
C MET A 79 -14.68 -11.03 -13.00
N SER A 80 -15.89 -11.62 -13.08
CA SER A 80 -16.65 -11.73 -14.33
C SER A 80 -16.91 -10.38 -15.00
N ALA A 81 -17.34 -9.38 -14.22
CA ALA A 81 -17.65 -8.04 -14.71
C ALA A 81 -16.41 -7.30 -15.25
N HIS A 82 -15.21 -7.72 -14.86
CA HIS A 82 -13.93 -7.18 -15.32
C HIS A 82 -13.37 -7.94 -16.52
N LEU A 83 -13.67 -9.23 -16.64
CA LEU A 83 -13.27 -10.08 -17.76
C LEU A 83 -14.15 -9.84 -18.99
N GLN A 84 -15.46 -9.86 -18.80
CA GLN A 84 -16.45 -9.64 -19.85
C GLN A 84 -17.76 -9.11 -19.24
N SER A 85 -18.00 -7.81 -19.40
CA SER A 85 -19.07 -7.09 -18.71
C SER A 85 -20.50 -7.52 -19.07
N ASP A 86 -20.68 -8.11 -20.25
CA ASP A 86 -21.97 -8.51 -20.81
C ASP A 86 -22.23 -10.02 -20.74
N LEU A 87 -21.31 -10.82 -20.18
CA LEU A 87 -21.42 -12.29 -20.17
C LEU A 87 -22.70 -12.77 -19.49
N PHE A 88 -22.95 -12.32 -18.26
CA PHE A 88 -24.17 -12.67 -17.52
C PHE A 88 -25.42 -12.18 -18.24
N ASP A 89 -25.40 -10.95 -18.75
CA ASP A 89 -26.55 -10.36 -19.46
C ASP A 89 -26.91 -11.21 -20.69
N ASN A 90 -25.93 -11.53 -21.53
CA ASN A 90 -26.14 -12.32 -22.73
C ASN A 90 -26.65 -13.73 -22.42
N LEU A 91 -26.08 -14.41 -21.42
CA LEU A 91 -26.50 -15.75 -21.03
C LEU A 91 -27.90 -15.78 -20.42
N ILE A 92 -28.22 -14.84 -19.53
CA ILE A 92 -29.55 -14.69 -18.94
C ILE A 92 -30.58 -14.44 -20.05
N HIS A 93 -30.31 -13.51 -20.97
CA HIS A 93 -31.19 -13.22 -22.09
C HIS A 93 -31.38 -14.40 -23.05
N ALA A 94 -30.33 -15.17 -23.31
CA ALA A 94 -30.37 -16.33 -24.20
C ALA A 94 -31.26 -17.46 -23.63
N THR A 95 -31.16 -17.72 -22.32
CA THR A 95 -31.95 -18.77 -21.66
C THR A 95 -33.38 -18.30 -21.34
N LEU A 96 -33.55 -17.04 -20.93
CA LEU A 96 -34.82 -16.49 -20.45
C LEU A 96 -35.43 -15.54 -21.50
N GLN A 97 -35.80 -16.09 -22.66
CA GLN A 97 -36.27 -15.31 -23.82
C GLN A 97 -37.51 -14.43 -23.54
N HIS A 98 -38.25 -14.65 -22.44
CA HIS A 98 -39.54 -13.98 -22.15
C HIS A 98 -39.83 -13.66 -20.67
N ALA A 99 -38.85 -13.72 -19.77
CA ALA A 99 -39.07 -13.42 -18.37
C ALA A 99 -38.29 -12.17 -17.94
N GLY A 100 -38.95 -11.25 -17.24
CA GLY A 100 -38.29 -10.08 -16.66
C GLY A 100 -37.23 -10.45 -15.60
N ASP A 101 -36.68 -9.42 -14.93
CA ASP A 101 -35.61 -9.57 -13.94
C ASP A 101 -35.92 -10.70 -12.92
N PHE A 102 -35.13 -11.77 -12.98
CA PHE A 102 -35.25 -12.90 -12.06
C PHE A 102 -34.41 -12.62 -10.82
N GLN A 103 -35.05 -12.14 -9.76
CA GLN A 103 -34.43 -11.85 -8.46
C GLN A 103 -33.60 -13.02 -7.90
N LYS A 104 -33.94 -14.27 -8.23
CA LYS A 104 -33.26 -15.48 -7.70
C LYS A 104 -31.85 -15.73 -8.25
N ILE A 105 -31.48 -15.11 -9.38
CA ILE A 105 -30.09 -15.18 -9.91
C ILE A 105 -29.18 -14.23 -9.09
N GLY A 106 -29.78 -13.30 -8.34
CA GLY A 106 -29.11 -12.19 -7.70
C GLY A 106 -28.57 -11.21 -8.74
N GLY A 107 -27.59 -10.42 -8.30
CA GLY A 107 -26.90 -9.45 -9.12
C GLY A 107 -27.56 -8.08 -9.10
N VAL A 108 -26.75 -7.04 -9.28
CA VAL A 108 -27.22 -5.66 -9.28
C VAL A 108 -26.59 -4.86 -10.42
N ARG A 109 -27.20 -3.72 -10.75
CA ARG A 109 -26.59 -2.72 -11.64
C ARG A 109 -25.86 -1.68 -10.81
N GLY A 110 -24.70 -1.23 -11.28
CA GLY A 110 -23.98 -0.12 -10.66
C GLY A 110 -24.65 1.22 -10.95
N LYS A 111 -24.24 2.27 -10.22
CA LYS A 111 -24.69 3.65 -10.50
C LYS A 111 -24.18 4.13 -11.87
N ASP A 112 -22.90 3.89 -12.14
CA ASP A 112 -22.23 4.27 -13.38
C ASP A 112 -22.00 3.07 -14.33
N TYR A 113 -22.13 1.85 -13.81
CA TYR A 113 -21.92 0.62 -14.55
C TYR A 113 -23.26 -0.05 -14.88
N ARG A 114 -23.56 -0.17 -16.18
CA ARG A 114 -24.84 -0.72 -16.66
C ARG A 114 -24.83 -2.24 -16.85
N GLY A 115 -23.70 -2.91 -16.69
CA GLY A 115 -23.61 -4.38 -16.77
C GLY A 115 -24.06 -5.07 -15.48
N PHE A 116 -24.10 -6.40 -15.51
CA PHE A 116 -24.44 -7.22 -14.36
C PHE A 116 -23.27 -7.30 -13.37
N LEU A 117 -23.50 -6.93 -12.10
CA LEU A 117 -22.54 -7.11 -11.02
C LEU A 117 -22.98 -8.27 -10.13
N PRO A 118 -22.19 -9.36 -10.01
CA PRO A 118 -22.56 -10.52 -9.21
C PRO A 118 -22.61 -10.18 -7.71
N THR A 119 -23.53 -10.84 -7.03
CA THR A 119 -23.79 -10.70 -5.58
C THR A 119 -23.54 -12.02 -4.86
N GLY A 120 -23.56 -12.01 -3.53
CA GLY A 120 -23.53 -13.25 -2.74
C GLY A 120 -24.63 -14.25 -3.15
N GLU A 121 -25.81 -13.75 -3.53
CA GLU A 121 -26.89 -14.57 -4.09
C GLU A 121 -26.51 -15.21 -5.42
N THR A 122 -25.78 -14.51 -6.29
CA THR A 122 -25.25 -15.04 -7.54
C THR A 122 -24.25 -16.17 -7.29
N ALA A 123 -23.34 -16.01 -6.32
CA ALA A 123 -22.41 -17.06 -5.94
C ALA A 123 -23.13 -18.31 -5.41
N VAL A 124 -24.10 -18.13 -4.51
CA VAL A 124 -24.92 -19.24 -4.01
C VAL A 124 -25.70 -19.90 -5.15
N PHE A 125 -26.30 -19.11 -6.04
CA PHE A 125 -27.07 -19.64 -7.17
C PHE A 125 -26.23 -20.56 -8.06
N LEU A 126 -25.00 -20.16 -8.39
CA LEU A 126 -24.10 -20.90 -9.26
C LEU A 126 -23.45 -22.11 -8.58
N LEU A 127 -23.02 -21.96 -7.32
CA LEU A 127 -22.17 -22.96 -6.65
C LEU A 127 -22.95 -23.96 -5.80
N ALA A 128 -23.98 -23.49 -5.09
CA ALA A 128 -24.74 -24.30 -4.15
C ALA A 128 -25.90 -25.08 -4.77
N GLU A 129 -26.18 -24.87 -6.05
CA GLU A 129 -27.32 -25.48 -6.74
C GLU A 129 -28.63 -25.24 -5.96
N ASP A 130 -29.43 -26.27 -5.71
CA ASP A 130 -30.61 -26.23 -4.84
C ASP A 130 -30.36 -26.93 -3.48
N ASP A 131 -29.08 -27.13 -3.12
CA ASP A 131 -28.64 -27.78 -1.89
C ASP A 131 -28.45 -26.75 -0.75
N PHE A 132 -29.22 -26.93 0.33
CA PHE A 132 -29.18 -26.04 1.48
C PHE A 132 -27.87 -26.12 2.27
N GLU A 133 -27.27 -27.30 2.40
CA GLU A 133 -25.99 -27.45 3.10
C GLU A 133 -24.86 -26.79 2.32
N LYS A 134 -24.85 -26.95 0.98
CA LYS A 134 -23.89 -26.23 0.14
C LYS A 134 -24.09 -24.72 0.25
N LYS A 135 -25.32 -24.22 0.30
CA LYS A 135 -25.59 -22.79 0.49
C LYS A 135 -24.92 -22.23 1.74
N LEU A 136 -25.02 -22.96 2.86
CA LEU A 136 -24.34 -22.56 4.11
C LEU A 136 -22.81 -22.59 3.98
N LYS A 137 -22.24 -23.54 3.22
CA LYS A 137 -20.79 -23.59 2.96
C LYS A 137 -20.31 -22.39 2.13
N ILE A 138 -21.03 -22.05 1.06
CA ILE A 138 -20.70 -20.90 0.21
C ILE A 138 -20.81 -19.59 0.98
N GLN A 139 -21.83 -19.43 1.84
CA GLN A 139 -21.97 -18.23 2.66
C GLN A 139 -20.78 -18.01 3.60
N LYS A 140 -20.18 -19.09 4.12
CA LYS A 140 -18.97 -19.00 4.98
C LYS A 140 -17.74 -18.48 4.26
N LEU A 141 -17.67 -18.56 2.93
CA LEU A 141 -16.55 -18.02 2.15
C LEU A 141 -16.43 -16.49 2.28
N PHE A 142 -17.52 -15.82 2.70
CA PHE A 142 -17.58 -14.37 2.90
C PHE A 142 -17.42 -13.94 4.36
N TRP A 143 -17.19 -14.87 5.30
CA TRP A 143 -17.01 -14.53 6.70
C TRP A 143 -15.64 -13.91 6.99
N ALA A 144 -15.56 -13.07 8.02
CA ALA A 144 -14.34 -12.35 8.40
C ALA A 144 -13.15 -13.26 8.78
N ASP A 145 -13.42 -14.51 9.17
CA ASP A 145 -12.40 -15.51 9.48
C ASP A 145 -11.90 -16.29 8.26
N HIS A 146 -12.55 -16.12 7.11
CA HIS A 146 -12.18 -16.77 5.86
C HIS A 146 -10.89 -16.18 5.27
N PHE A 147 -10.16 -16.99 4.49
CA PHE A 147 -8.93 -16.58 3.82
C PHE A 147 -9.11 -15.31 2.96
N PHE A 148 -10.23 -15.23 2.23
CA PHE A 148 -10.52 -14.09 1.37
C PHE A 148 -10.65 -12.77 2.12
N ASP A 149 -11.35 -12.73 3.26
CA ASP A 149 -11.49 -11.48 4.02
C ASP A 149 -10.21 -11.17 4.80
N LYS A 150 -9.56 -12.17 5.40
CA LYS A 150 -8.28 -12.00 6.13
C LYS A 150 -7.20 -11.37 5.26
N LYS A 151 -7.13 -11.75 3.99
CA LYS A 151 -6.17 -11.22 3.01
C LYS A 151 -6.73 -10.06 2.19
N LYS A 152 -7.98 -9.66 2.44
CA LYS A 152 -8.72 -8.65 1.66
C LYS A 152 -8.63 -8.90 0.15
N ILE A 153 -8.77 -10.16 -0.25
CA ILE A 153 -8.80 -10.60 -1.65
C ILE A 153 -10.18 -10.30 -2.23
N LEU A 154 -11.23 -10.74 -1.52
CA LEU A 154 -12.62 -10.60 -1.91
C LEU A 154 -13.53 -10.55 -0.67
N TRP A 155 -14.59 -9.75 -0.74
CA TRP A 155 -15.60 -9.59 0.31
C TRP A 155 -16.97 -9.21 -0.27
N LEU A 156 -18.02 -9.26 0.56
CA LEU A 156 -19.34 -8.72 0.21
C LEU A 156 -19.45 -7.26 0.62
N GLU A 157 -20.01 -6.44 -0.25
CA GLU A 157 -20.42 -5.07 0.10
C GLU A 157 -21.51 -5.10 1.18
N GLU A 158 -21.37 -4.22 2.18
CA GLU A 158 -22.40 -4.05 3.22
C GLU A 158 -23.71 -3.54 2.61
N VAL A 159 -24.81 -4.17 3.03
CA VAL A 159 -26.17 -3.82 2.59
C VAL A 159 -26.91 -3.01 3.67
N PRO A 160 -27.92 -2.21 3.29
CA PRO A 160 -28.78 -1.51 4.24
C PRO A 160 -29.40 -2.43 5.29
N VAL A 161 -29.65 -1.88 6.48
CA VAL A 161 -30.26 -2.61 7.59
C VAL A 161 -31.62 -3.18 7.17
N GLY A 162 -31.79 -4.50 7.36
CA GLY A 162 -33.00 -5.23 7.01
C GLY A 162 -32.92 -5.98 5.67
N GLU A 163 -31.88 -5.73 4.86
CA GLU A 163 -31.60 -6.52 3.66
C GLU A 163 -30.78 -7.78 3.98
N PRO A 164 -30.94 -8.87 3.22
CA PRO A 164 -30.09 -10.05 3.35
C PRO A 164 -28.63 -9.74 3.00
N GLU A 165 -27.68 -10.20 3.81
CA GLU A 165 -26.23 -9.98 3.58
C GLU A 165 -25.77 -10.41 2.17
N LEU A 166 -26.34 -11.50 1.65
CA LEU A 166 -25.99 -12.04 0.33
C LEU A 166 -26.44 -11.15 -0.84
N SER A 167 -27.31 -10.16 -0.62
CA SER A 167 -27.68 -9.17 -1.63
C SER A 167 -26.53 -8.20 -1.92
N GLY A 168 -25.48 -8.18 -1.09
CA GLY A 168 -24.28 -7.39 -1.31
C GLY A 168 -23.53 -7.80 -2.58
N LYS A 169 -22.97 -6.82 -3.28
CA LYS A 169 -22.05 -7.04 -4.42
C LYS A 169 -20.82 -7.78 -3.96
N ILE A 170 -20.34 -8.71 -4.76
CA ILE A 170 -19.04 -9.32 -4.54
C ILE A 170 -17.98 -8.33 -5.02
N ILE A 171 -17.12 -7.88 -4.11
CA ILE A 171 -16.01 -6.97 -4.40
C ILE A 171 -14.72 -7.78 -4.41
N VAL A 172 -13.94 -7.66 -5.47
CA VAL A 172 -12.56 -8.16 -5.53
C VAL A 172 -11.59 -6.98 -5.38
N SER A 173 -10.52 -7.19 -4.63
CA SER A 173 -9.49 -6.16 -4.47
C SER A 173 -8.84 -5.87 -5.81
N LYS A 174 -8.78 -4.58 -6.16
CA LYS A 174 -8.15 -4.10 -7.39
C LYS A 174 -6.71 -4.60 -7.55
N GLU A 175 -5.98 -4.74 -6.45
CA GLU A 175 -4.61 -5.20 -6.48
C GLU A 175 -4.49 -6.66 -6.92
N TYR A 176 -5.35 -7.53 -6.36
CA TYR A 176 -5.41 -8.93 -6.76
C TYR A 176 -5.93 -9.06 -8.19
N LEU A 177 -6.98 -8.31 -8.54
CA LEU A 177 -7.50 -8.24 -9.90
C LEU A 177 -6.40 -7.86 -10.91
N ASP A 178 -5.68 -6.76 -10.64
CA ASP A 178 -4.56 -6.33 -11.49
C ASP A 178 -3.47 -7.40 -11.56
N SER A 179 -3.19 -8.07 -10.43
CA SER A 179 -2.17 -9.14 -10.37
C SER A 179 -2.54 -10.36 -11.20
N PHE A 180 -3.83 -10.69 -11.32
CA PHE A 180 -4.31 -11.82 -12.13
C PHE A 180 -4.40 -11.46 -13.61
N LEU A 181 -4.82 -10.24 -13.93
CA LEU A 181 -5.07 -9.80 -15.30
C LEU A 181 -3.84 -9.26 -16.04
N PHE A 182 -2.89 -8.65 -15.32
CA PHE A 182 -1.74 -7.99 -15.91
C PHE A 182 -0.43 -8.62 -15.44
N GLU A 183 0.62 -8.55 -16.25
CA GLU A 183 1.95 -9.05 -15.87
C GLU A 183 2.58 -8.24 -14.72
N GLU A 184 2.30 -6.94 -14.65
CA GLU A 184 2.83 -6.03 -13.63
C GLU A 184 1.94 -5.97 -12.38
N THR A 185 2.51 -6.24 -11.20
CA THR A 185 1.82 -5.96 -9.93
C THR A 185 1.79 -4.45 -9.69
N THR A 186 0.60 -3.86 -9.55
CA THR A 186 0.47 -2.43 -9.27
C THR A 186 0.74 -2.16 -7.79
N GLN A 187 1.79 -1.38 -7.50
CA GLN A 187 1.98 -0.85 -6.14
C GLN A 187 0.82 0.13 -5.84
N PRO A 188 0.21 0.09 -4.64
CA PRO A 188 -0.88 1.00 -4.33
C PRO A 188 -0.43 2.45 -4.48
N LYS A 189 -1.16 3.18 -5.31
CA LYS A 189 -0.91 4.60 -5.58
C LYS A 189 -1.48 5.44 -4.44
N PHE A 190 -0.73 6.46 -4.05
CA PHE A 190 -1.18 7.47 -3.11
C PHE A 190 -2.51 8.06 -3.59
N SER A 191 -3.53 8.01 -2.74
CA SER A 191 -4.87 8.51 -3.05
C SER A 191 -5.61 8.85 -1.75
N VAL A 192 -6.80 9.45 -1.85
CA VAL A 192 -7.66 9.71 -0.68
C VAL A 192 -7.98 8.41 0.07
N ASN A 193 -8.19 7.31 -0.67
CA ASN A 193 -8.51 5.99 -0.10
C ASN A 193 -7.25 5.21 0.34
N PHE A 194 -6.07 5.75 0.07
CA PHE A 194 -4.79 5.15 0.48
C PHE A 194 -3.77 6.27 0.74
N PRO A 195 -3.87 6.96 1.90
CA PRO A 195 -3.04 8.14 2.23
C PRO A 195 -1.62 7.74 2.66
N ALA A 196 -0.98 6.86 1.91
CA ALA A 196 0.39 6.40 2.15
C ALA A 196 1.22 6.44 0.86
N LYS A 197 2.46 6.93 0.99
CA LYS A 197 3.40 7.11 -0.11
C LYS A 197 4.63 6.23 0.11
N LEU A 198 4.96 5.42 -0.90
CA LEU A 198 6.16 4.61 -0.89
C LEU A 198 7.42 5.49 -0.90
N ILE A 199 8.31 5.26 0.07
CA ILE A 199 9.62 5.89 0.13
C ILE A 199 10.60 5.04 -0.68
N LYS A 200 11.28 5.67 -1.64
CA LYS A 200 12.41 5.09 -2.37
C LYS A 200 13.61 6.02 -2.27
N THR A 201 14.81 5.45 -2.14
CA THR A 201 16.06 6.21 -2.18
C THR A 201 17.06 5.51 -3.09
N LYS A 202 17.82 6.31 -3.84
CA LYS A 202 18.96 5.84 -4.64
C LYS A 202 20.27 5.84 -3.85
N LEU A 203 20.27 6.46 -2.67
CA LEU A 203 21.44 6.55 -1.81
C LEU A 203 21.72 5.21 -1.11
N GLU A 204 22.93 5.10 -0.57
CA GLU A 204 23.42 3.96 0.21
C GLU A 204 23.78 4.39 1.64
N TRP A 205 24.01 3.42 2.54
CA TRP A 205 24.41 3.70 3.93
C TRP A 205 25.68 4.55 4.06
N LYS A 206 26.62 4.46 3.10
CA LYS A 206 27.83 5.30 3.07
C LYS A 206 27.54 6.78 2.82
N ASP A 207 26.37 7.10 2.28
CA ASP A 207 25.94 8.47 2.00
C ASP A 207 25.26 9.10 3.23
N LEU A 208 24.95 8.30 4.25
CA LEU A 208 24.42 8.74 5.54
C LEU A 208 25.56 8.88 6.55
N VAL A 209 25.82 10.12 6.98
CA VAL A 209 26.81 10.42 8.01
C VAL A 209 26.11 10.59 9.35
N ILE A 210 26.43 9.71 10.31
CA ILE A 210 25.86 9.66 11.65
C ILE A 210 26.95 9.29 12.67
N ASN A 211 26.70 9.59 13.94
CA ASN A 211 27.61 9.21 15.03
C ASN A 211 27.55 7.69 15.31
N ASN A 212 28.53 7.18 16.05
CA ASN A 212 28.64 5.75 16.35
C ASN A 212 27.47 5.23 17.20
N GLU A 213 27.00 6.02 18.18
CA GLU A 213 25.86 5.67 19.03
C GLU A 213 24.59 5.41 18.19
N LEU A 214 24.25 6.34 17.30
CA LEU A 214 23.09 6.19 16.42
C LEU A 214 23.27 5.02 15.43
N LYS A 215 24.51 4.78 14.99
CA LYS A 215 24.84 3.66 14.12
C LYS A 215 24.57 2.32 14.83
N GLU A 216 25.00 2.15 16.07
CA GLU A 216 24.74 0.95 16.88
C GLU A 216 23.23 0.71 17.05
N GLN A 217 22.48 1.76 17.39
CA GLN A 217 21.01 1.67 17.50
C GLN A 217 20.35 1.26 16.17
N ILE A 218 20.82 1.77 15.03
CA ILE A 218 20.31 1.37 13.72
C ILE A 218 20.62 -0.10 13.41
N GLU A 219 21.80 -0.60 13.79
CA GLU A 219 22.14 -2.02 13.62
C GLU A 219 21.23 -2.94 14.47
N GLU A 220 20.77 -2.49 15.63
CA GLU A 220 19.75 -3.20 16.41
C GLU A 220 18.42 -3.28 15.66
N LEU A 221 17.96 -2.18 15.05
CA LEU A 221 16.75 -2.18 14.21
C LEU A 221 16.87 -3.15 13.04
N LYS A 222 18.01 -3.15 12.35
CA LYS A 222 18.29 -4.07 11.23
C LYS A 222 18.25 -5.52 11.69
N SER A 223 18.88 -5.80 12.83
CA SER A 223 18.91 -7.14 13.41
C SER A 223 17.51 -7.63 13.75
N TRP A 224 16.68 -6.78 14.35
CA TRP A 224 15.29 -7.13 14.60
C TRP A 224 14.52 -7.43 13.31
N LEU A 225 14.61 -6.57 12.28
CA LEU A 225 13.93 -6.80 11.00
C LEU A 225 14.32 -8.12 10.32
N LYS A 226 15.59 -8.53 10.47
CA LYS A 226 16.14 -9.74 9.85
C LYS A 226 15.79 -11.00 10.62
N TYR A 227 15.84 -10.97 11.96
CA TYR A 227 15.79 -12.17 12.79
C TYR A 227 14.46 -12.36 13.53
N ASN A 228 13.55 -11.37 13.56
CA ASN A 228 12.28 -11.48 14.30
C ASN A 228 11.42 -12.67 13.86
N ALA A 229 11.31 -12.94 12.55
CA ALA A 229 10.54 -14.08 12.05
C ALA A 229 11.10 -15.42 12.56
N MET A 230 12.42 -15.57 12.56
CA MET A 230 13.12 -16.76 13.09
C MET A 230 12.91 -16.90 14.61
N LEU A 231 12.98 -15.81 15.37
CA LEU A 231 12.73 -15.81 16.81
C LEU A 231 11.30 -16.24 17.16
N ILE A 232 10.31 -15.81 16.38
CA ILE A 232 8.91 -16.18 16.60
C ILE A 232 8.67 -17.65 16.21
N GLN A 233 9.06 -18.03 15.00
CA GLN A 233 8.70 -19.32 14.40
C GLN A 233 9.57 -20.48 14.90
N GLU A 234 10.88 -20.29 14.95
CA GLU A 234 11.81 -21.37 15.29
C GLU A 234 12.09 -21.44 16.79
N TRP A 235 12.17 -20.29 17.46
CA TRP A 235 12.52 -20.25 18.89
C TRP A 235 11.28 -20.21 19.79
N GLY A 236 10.07 -20.19 19.21
CA GLY A 236 8.81 -20.25 19.95
C GLY A 236 8.53 -19.04 20.84
N MET A 237 9.15 -17.88 20.55
CA MET A 237 9.03 -16.69 21.40
C MET A 237 7.75 -15.86 21.14
N GLY A 238 6.90 -16.27 20.19
CA GLY A 238 5.71 -15.52 19.78
C GLY A 238 4.66 -15.25 20.88
N GLY A 239 4.65 -16.05 21.96
CA GLY A 239 3.76 -15.82 23.11
C GLY A 239 4.37 -14.97 24.23
N ARG A 240 5.65 -14.57 24.11
CA ARG A 240 6.43 -13.92 25.17
C ARG A 240 6.98 -12.55 24.79
N ILE A 241 6.89 -12.17 23.52
CA ILE A 241 7.41 -10.91 22.98
C ILE A 241 6.28 -10.23 22.20
N ASN A 242 6.18 -8.90 22.30
CA ASN A 242 5.33 -8.13 21.40
C ASN A 242 5.87 -8.29 19.97
N ASN A 243 5.04 -8.80 19.06
CA ASN A 243 5.50 -9.17 17.72
C ASN A 243 5.95 -7.99 16.86
N GLY A 244 5.51 -6.76 17.17
CA GLY A 244 5.88 -5.55 16.44
C GLY A 244 6.92 -4.68 17.13
N TYR A 245 7.70 -3.93 16.34
CA TYR A 245 8.77 -3.06 16.79
C TYR A 245 8.46 -1.60 16.51
N LYS A 246 8.50 -0.78 17.56
CA LYS A 246 8.17 0.63 17.50
C LYS A 246 9.43 1.45 17.75
N ALA A 247 9.82 2.27 16.79
CA ALA A 247 10.97 3.15 16.89
C ALA A 247 10.57 4.63 16.76
N LEU A 248 11.17 5.48 17.58
CA LEU A 248 11.02 6.94 17.51
C LEU A 248 12.32 7.58 17.06
N LEU A 249 12.32 8.24 15.91
CA LEU A 249 13.39 9.10 15.42
C LEU A 249 13.08 10.53 15.84
N TYR A 250 13.96 11.18 16.61
CA TYR A 250 13.75 12.57 16.99
C TYR A 250 14.99 13.43 16.79
N GLY A 251 14.78 14.71 16.50
CA GLY A 251 15.86 15.67 16.30
C GLY A 251 15.48 16.76 15.32
N PRO A 252 16.35 17.74 15.07
CA PRO A 252 16.09 18.83 14.13
C PRO A 252 15.72 18.32 12.73
N SER A 253 15.04 19.17 11.95
CA SER A 253 14.79 18.88 10.53
C SER A 253 16.11 18.79 9.75
N GLY A 254 16.12 18.03 8.66
CA GLY A 254 17.30 17.90 7.79
C GLY A 254 18.46 17.07 8.35
N THR A 255 18.26 16.31 9.42
CA THR A 255 19.32 15.46 10.02
C THR A 255 19.35 14.03 9.48
N GLY A 256 18.46 13.66 8.54
CA GLY A 256 18.51 12.35 7.87
C GLY A 256 17.52 11.30 8.38
N LYS A 257 16.51 11.68 9.19
CA LYS A 257 15.45 10.78 9.68
C LYS A 257 14.77 9.99 8.55
N THR A 258 14.15 10.69 7.60
CA THR A 258 13.45 10.07 6.45
C THR A 258 14.39 9.25 5.56
N LEU A 259 15.63 9.71 5.38
CA LEU A 259 16.65 8.99 4.61
C LEU A 259 17.01 7.65 5.28
N THR A 260 17.19 7.66 6.60
CA THR A 260 17.51 6.46 7.39
C THR A 260 16.42 5.39 7.23
N VAL A 261 15.15 5.79 7.28
CA VAL A 261 14.02 4.87 7.09
C VAL A 261 14.00 4.27 5.68
N GLY A 262 14.24 5.09 4.65
CA GLY A 262 14.35 4.61 3.28
C GLY A 262 15.51 3.64 3.07
N LEU A 263 16.67 3.91 3.69
CA LEU A 263 17.82 3.01 3.66
C LEU A 263 17.55 1.70 4.41
N LEU A 264 16.85 1.76 5.54
CA LEU A 264 16.46 0.59 6.32
C LEU A 264 15.59 -0.37 5.50
N GLY A 265 14.54 0.14 4.85
CA GLY A 265 13.69 -0.67 3.98
C GLY A 265 14.44 -1.28 2.81
N LYS A 266 15.32 -0.50 2.16
CA LYS A 266 16.16 -0.96 1.06
C LYS A 266 17.10 -2.10 1.47
N GLU A 267 17.72 -2.00 2.64
CA GLU A 267 18.64 -3.01 3.17
C GLU A 267 17.95 -4.36 3.39
N VAL A 268 16.73 -4.34 3.93
CA VAL A 268 15.99 -5.56 4.28
C VAL A 268 15.03 -6.02 3.18
N GLY A 269 14.99 -5.32 2.04
CA GLY A 269 14.10 -5.63 0.93
C GLY A 269 12.61 -5.43 1.24
N LYS A 270 12.26 -4.53 2.16
CA LYS A 270 10.87 -4.24 2.55
C LYS A 270 10.44 -2.86 2.06
N ASP A 271 9.22 -2.78 1.56
CA ASP A 271 8.60 -1.51 1.20
C ASP A 271 8.34 -0.66 2.46
N VAL A 272 8.62 0.65 2.33
CA VAL A 272 8.44 1.64 3.39
C VAL A 272 7.36 2.62 2.98
N TYR A 273 6.24 2.61 3.69
CA TYR A 273 5.13 3.51 3.40
C TYR A 273 5.11 4.68 4.39
N LYS A 274 5.35 5.89 3.88
CA LYS A 274 5.13 7.14 4.62
C LYS A 274 3.65 7.46 4.65
N ILE A 275 3.04 7.47 5.83
CA ILE A 275 1.64 7.81 6.03
C ILE A 275 1.52 9.34 6.13
N ASP A 276 0.58 9.90 5.37
CA ASP A 276 0.22 11.32 5.44
C ASP A 276 -0.83 11.53 6.53
N LEU A 277 -0.38 11.91 7.71
CA LEU A 277 -1.22 12.14 8.87
C LEU A 277 -2.27 13.23 8.64
N SER A 278 -1.95 14.25 7.83
CA SER A 278 -2.89 15.32 7.54
C SER A 278 -4.06 14.84 6.69
N MET A 279 -3.82 13.95 5.73
CA MET A 279 -4.88 13.34 4.92
C MET A 279 -5.72 12.35 5.71
N VAL A 280 -5.08 11.58 6.60
CA VAL A 280 -5.78 10.68 7.52
C VAL A 280 -6.77 11.47 8.38
N MET A 281 -6.38 12.62 8.95
CA MET A 281 -7.20 13.36 9.92
C MET A 281 -8.20 14.36 9.31
N SER A 282 -8.21 14.60 7.99
CA SER A 282 -8.86 15.80 7.42
C SER A 282 -10.21 15.62 6.72
N LYS A 283 -10.76 14.41 6.55
CA LYS A 283 -11.95 14.24 5.70
C LYS A 283 -12.94 13.19 6.19
N TYR A 284 -13.80 13.57 7.12
CA TYR A 284 -15.00 12.85 7.56
C TYR A 284 -14.76 11.75 8.60
N ILE A 285 -15.42 11.94 9.74
CA ILE A 285 -15.52 11.00 10.87
C ILE A 285 -16.01 9.65 10.32
N GLY A 286 -15.16 8.61 10.38
CA GLY A 286 -15.45 7.24 9.95
C GLY A 286 -14.74 6.77 8.67
N GLU A 287 -14.52 7.63 7.66
CA GLU A 287 -13.74 7.24 6.46
C GLU A 287 -12.25 7.09 6.79
N THR A 288 -11.77 7.88 7.75
CA THR A 288 -10.40 7.83 8.30
C THR A 288 -10.05 6.46 8.89
N GLU A 289 -10.94 5.87 9.69
CA GLU A 289 -10.69 4.57 10.34
C GLU A 289 -10.58 3.46 9.29
N LYS A 290 -11.49 3.46 8.31
CA LYS A 290 -11.48 2.48 7.20
C LYS A 290 -10.20 2.58 6.36
N ASN A 291 -9.73 3.79 6.07
CA ASN A 291 -8.49 4.00 5.33
C ASN A 291 -7.25 3.56 6.12
N LEU A 292 -7.21 3.85 7.43
CA LEU A 292 -6.15 3.36 8.31
C LEU A 292 -6.17 1.83 8.42
N GLU A 293 -7.34 1.24 8.62
CA GLU A 293 -7.51 -0.21 8.68
C GLU A 293 -6.97 -0.88 7.42
N GLN A 294 -7.28 -0.34 6.24
CA GLN A 294 -6.74 -0.83 4.97
C GLN A 294 -5.21 -0.73 4.89
N ILE A 295 -4.60 0.38 5.33
CA ILE A 295 -3.15 0.53 5.36
C ILE A 295 -2.51 -0.52 6.26
N PHE A 296 -3.01 -0.67 7.49
CA PHE A 296 -2.46 -1.63 8.45
C PHE A 296 -2.68 -3.08 8.00
N ALA A 297 -3.86 -3.41 7.44
CA ALA A 297 -4.13 -4.74 6.90
C ALA A 297 -3.16 -5.12 5.77
N LYS A 298 -2.92 -4.20 4.82
CA LYS A 298 -1.92 -4.41 3.76
C LYS A 298 -0.50 -4.51 4.31
N ALA A 299 -0.17 -3.68 5.30
CA ALA A 299 1.14 -3.71 5.93
C ALA A 299 1.38 -5.01 6.69
N GLU A 300 0.36 -5.60 7.31
CA GLU A 300 0.43 -6.89 8.01
C GLU A 300 0.64 -8.02 7.01
N ASP A 301 -0.14 -8.02 5.92
CA ASP A 301 -0.03 -9.04 4.87
C ASP A 301 1.35 -9.04 4.19
N LYS A 302 1.86 -7.85 3.86
CA LYS A 302 3.11 -7.69 3.10
C LYS A 302 4.34 -7.46 3.95
N GLY A 303 4.19 -7.37 5.27
CA GLY A 303 5.28 -7.09 6.20
C GLY A 303 5.99 -5.76 5.95
N TRP A 304 5.24 -4.72 5.56
CA TRP A 304 5.77 -3.38 5.27
C TRP A 304 6.37 -2.69 6.50
N ILE A 305 7.17 -1.65 6.27
CA ILE A 305 7.58 -0.71 7.32
C ILE A 305 6.67 0.50 7.22
N LEU A 306 5.97 0.83 8.31
CA LEU A 306 5.12 2.02 8.38
C LEU A 306 5.91 3.19 8.94
N PHE A 307 5.98 4.28 8.20
CA PHE A 307 6.67 5.50 8.58
C PHE A 307 5.69 6.65 8.80
N PHE A 308 5.68 7.21 10.00
CA PHE A 308 4.90 8.38 10.36
C PHE A 308 5.85 9.56 10.53
N ASP A 309 5.92 10.43 9.52
CA ASP A 309 6.70 11.66 9.60
C ASP A 309 5.88 12.77 10.26
N GLU A 310 6.55 13.75 10.87
CA GLU A 310 5.88 14.89 11.55
C GLU A 310 4.85 14.44 12.59
N ALA A 311 5.21 13.39 13.34
CA ALA A 311 4.36 12.79 14.35
C ALA A 311 4.08 13.73 15.54
N ASP A 312 4.74 14.88 15.63
CA ASP A 312 4.37 15.96 16.56
C ASP A 312 2.92 16.43 16.38
N SER A 313 2.34 16.28 15.19
CA SER A 313 0.91 16.52 14.95
C SER A 313 0.00 15.56 15.72
N LEU A 314 0.45 14.33 16.00
CA LEU A 314 -0.30 13.33 16.78
C LEU A 314 -0.20 13.59 18.28
N PHE A 315 0.94 14.14 18.73
CA PHE A 315 1.27 14.30 20.14
C PHE A 315 1.19 15.75 20.60
N GLY A 316 0.66 16.66 19.79
CA GLY A 316 0.39 18.03 20.21
C GLY A 316 -0.43 18.01 21.51
N LYS A 317 -0.12 18.94 22.44
CA LYS A 317 -0.86 19.07 23.70
C LYS A 317 -2.35 19.01 23.38
N ARG A 318 -3.02 17.95 23.85
CA ARG A 318 -4.47 17.74 23.70
C ARG A 318 -5.13 19.09 23.85
N THR A 319 -5.73 19.61 22.77
CA THR A 319 -6.43 20.89 22.85
C THR A 319 -7.43 20.74 23.98
N ASN A 320 -7.43 21.68 24.94
CA ASN A 320 -8.45 21.71 25.98
C ASN A 320 -9.79 21.62 25.25
N VAL A 321 -10.52 20.53 25.47
CA VAL A 321 -11.75 20.20 24.75
C VAL A 321 -12.71 21.37 24.93
N ARG A 322 -12.81 22.22 23.92
CA ARG A 322 -13.73 23.37 23.91
C ARG A 322 -14.93 23.07 23.04
N ASP A 323 -14.73 22.31 21.97
CA ASP A 323 -15.78 21.96 21.01
C ASP A 323 -15.87 20.45 20.74
N ALA A 324 -17.03 20.01 20.21
CA ALA A 324 -17.26 18.62 19.82
C ALA A 324 -16.23 18.12 18.80
N HIS A 325 -15.74 19.00 17.92
CA HIS A 325 -14.71 18.70 16.92
C HIS A 325 -13.37 18.28 17.55
N ASP A 326 -12.97 18.89 18.67
CA ASP A 326 -11.74 18.52 19.40
C ASP A 326 -11.86 17.11 20.01
N LYS A 327 -13.07 16.72 20.43
CA LYS A 327 -13.31 15.39 21.00
C LYS A 327 -13.14 14.29 19.96
N TYR A 328 -13.64 14.50 18.74
CA TYR A 328 -13.49 13.55 17.64
C TYR A 328 -12.03 13.43 17.18
N ALA A 329 -11.31 14.54 17.05
CA ALA A 329 -9.88 14.52 16.71
C ALA A 329 -9.05 13.71 17.74
N ASN A 330 -9.34 13.84 19.04
CA ASN A 330 -8.67 13.06 20.08
C ASN A 330 -9.01 11.55 20.01
N GLN A 331 -10.22 11.18 19.59
CA GLN A 331 -10.62 9.78 19.39
C GLN A 331 -9.87 9.16 18.20
N GLU A 332 -9.77 9.87 17.08
CA GLU A 332 -9.03 9.40 15.90
C GLU A 332 -7.53 9.20 16.18
N VAL A 333 -6.91 10.13 16.92
CA VAL A 333 -5.53 9.95 17.39
C VAL A 333 -5.41 8.72 18.29
N SER A 334 -6.35 8.53 19.23
CA SER A 334 -6.34 7.37 20.13
C SER A 334 -6.46 6.05 19.36
N TYR A 335 -7.33 6.00 18.34
CA TYR A 335 -7.47 4.86 17.44
C TYR A 335 -6.18 4.59 16.68
N LEU A 336 -5.57 5.62 16.08
CA LEU A 336 -4.31 5.48 15.37
C LEU A 336 -3.19 4.92 16.28
N LEU A 337 -3.07 5.43 17.50
CA LEU A 337 -2.07 4.95 18.46
C LEU A 337 -2.31 3.48 18.83
N GLN A 338 -3.56 3.07 19.02
CA GLN A 338 -3.91 1.67 19.24
C GLN A 338 -3.50 0.81 18.03
N ARG A 339 -3.78 1.24 16.80
CA ARG A 339 -3.37 0.50 15.59
C ARG A 339 -1.86 0.40 15.44
N ILE A 340 -1.12 1.45 15.80
CA ILE A 340 0.35 1.43 15.87
C ILE A 340 0.84 0.37 16.86
N GLU A 341 0.18 0.24 18.01
CA GLU A 341 0.51 -0.75 19.03
C GLU A 341 0.21 -2.18 18.61
N ASP A 342 -0.95 -2.40 17.99
CA ASP A 342 -1.45 -3.70 17.54
C ASP A 342 -0.70 -4.24 16.32
N TYR A 343 -0.02 -3.38 15.55
CA TYR A 343 0.73 -3.80 14.37
C TYR A 343 1.95 -4.66 14.76
N ASN A 344 2.06 -5.83 14.13
CA ASN A 344 3.13 -6.79 14.38
C ASN A 344 4.37 -6.55 13.51
N GLY A 345 4.33 -5.60 12.58
CA GLY A 345 5.51 -5.19 11.82
C GLY A 345 6.30 -4.07 12.50
N MET A 346 7.14 -3.40 11.71
CA MET A 346 7.92 -2.26 12.19
C MET A 346 7.18 -0.95 11.94
N VAL A 347 7.03 -0.15 12.99
CA VAL A 347 6.51 1.21 12.96
C VAL A 347 7.61 2.18 13.34
N ILE A 348 7.86 3.18 12.49
CA ILE A 348 8.84 4.22 12.76
C ILE A 348 8.12 5.57 12.77
N LEU A 349 8.23 6.30 13.87
CA LEU A 349 7.71 7.65 13.99
C LEU A 349 8.89 8.63 13.94
N ALA A 350 8.74 9.74 13.24
CA ALA A 350 9.69 10.84 13.25
C ALA A 350 9.06 12.12 13.80
N THR A 351 9.76 12.80 14.70
CA THR A 351 9.33 14.09 15.25
C THR A 351 10.49 15.06 15.36
N ASN A 352 10.19 16.36 15.24
CA ASN A 352 11.13 17.42 15.59
C ASN A 352 11.02 17.83 17.07
N MET A 353 9.91 17.49 17.75
CA MET A 353 9.56 17.98 19.09
C MET A 353 9.32 16.83 20.07
N LYS A 354 10.40 16.13 20.48
CA LYS A 354 10.30 15.02 21.46
C LYS A 354 9.54 15.40 22.74
N ASN A 355 9.74 16.62 23.24
CA ASN A 355 9.14 17.08 24.51
C ASN A 355 7.61 17.20 24.48
N ASN A 356 6.99 17.09 23.30
CA ASN A 356 5.53 17.08 23.18
C ASN A 356 4.93 15.69 23.42
N ILE A 357 5.74 14.62 23.38
CA ILE A 357 5.26 13.25 23.54
C ILE A 357 5.18 12.91 25.04
N ASP A 358 4.02 12.39 25.47
CA ASP A 358 3.80 11.94 26.85
C ASP A 358 4.71 10.75 27.22
N ASP A 359 5.22 10.75 28.45
CA ASP A 359 6.07 9.70 29.02
C ASP A 359 5.42 8.32 28.96
N ALA A 360 4.09 8.25 29.12
CA ALA A 360 3.35 6.99 29.02
C ALA A 360 3.48 6.34 27.64
N PHE A 361 3.45 7.16 26.58
CA PHE A 361 3.63 6.68 25.20
C PHE A 361 5.10 6.43 24.88
N MET A 362 6.00 7.26 25.42
CA MET A 362 7.45 7.05 25.27
C MET A 362 7.91 5.67 25.75
N ARG A 363 7.31 5.14 26.82
CA ARG A 363 7.59 3.78 27.35
C ARG A 363 7.18 2.63 26.42
N ARG A 364 6.35 2.89 25.40
CA ARG A 364 5.88 1.88 24.45
C ARG A 364 6.82 1.69 23.25
N PHE A 365 7.77 2.60 23.07
CA PHE A 365 8.80 2.43 22.05
C PHE A 365 9.86 1.43 22.47
N ASN A 366 10.23 0.55 21.53
CA ASN A 366 11.36 -0.35 21.69
C ASN A 366 12.69 0.39 21.53
N ALA A 367 12.74 1.40 20.65
CA ALA A 367 13.94 2.19 20.40
C ALA A 367 13.64 3.68 20.23
N ILE A 368 14.51 4.52 20.79
CA ILE A 368 14.41 5.99 20.69
C ILE A 368 15.75 6.53 20.19
N LEU A 369 15.77 6.97 18.94
CA LEU A 369 16.98 7.33 18.20
C LEU A 369 17.08 8.85 18.09
N LYS A 370 18.19 9.40 18.60
CA LYS A 370 18.45 10.84 18.60
C LYS A 370 19.29 11.24 17.39
N PHE A 371 18.72 12.11 16.56
CA PHE A 371 19.42 12.76 15.47
C PHE A 371 19.88 14.15 15.91
N THR A 372 21.20 14.36 15.91
CA THR A 372 21.81 15.66 16.23
C THR A 372 22.24 16.38 14.96
N VAL A 373 22.45 17.69 15.07
CA VAL A 373 23.18 18.42 14.02
C VAL A 373 24.60 17.82 13.94
N PRO A 374 25.11 17.51 12.73
CA PRO A 374 26.44 16.93 12.56
C PRO A 374 27.53 17.87 13.10
N ASP A 375 28.62 17.30 13.62
CA ASP A 375 29.79 18.07 14.03
C ASP A 375 30.60 18.59 12.83
N ALA A 376 31.69 19.33 13.06
CA ALA A 376 32.47 19.90 11.96
C ALA A 376 33.09 18.83 11.04
N ASN A 377 33.54 17.70 11.59
CA ASN A 377 34.15 16.63 10.80
C ASN A 377 33.09 15.90 9.98
N ASP A 378 31.95 15.61 10.59
CA ASP A 378 30.81 15.00 9.91
C ASP A 378 30.21 15.92 8.85
N ARG A 379 30.13 17.24 9.09
CA ARG A 379 29.75 18.21 8.06
C ARG A 379 30.71 18.20 6.88
N SER A 380 32.03 18.15 7.12
CA SER A 380 33.02 18.07 6.03
C SER A 380 32.81 16.81 5.16
N LYS A 381 32.49 15.66 5.78
CA LYS A 381 32.12 14.44 5.05
C LYS A 381 30.83 14.63 4.24
N ILE A 382 29.78 15.21 4.84
CA ILE A 382 28.50 15.45 4.16
C ILE A 382 28.69 16.39 2.97
N TRP A 383 29.46 17.47 3.11
CA TRP A 383 29.80 18.37 2.02
C TRP A 383 30.46 17.62 0.87
N ARG A 384 31.49 16.82 1.17
CA ARG A 384 32.22 16.04 0.15
C ARG A 384 31.33 15.04 -0.57
N LEU A 385 30.40 14.40 0.13
CA LEU A 385 29.43 13.47 -0.46
C LEU A 385 28.35 14.18 -1.28
N SER A 386 28.03 15.43 -0.93
CA SER A 386 26.97 16.21 -1.58
C SER A 386 27.41 16.80 -2.92
N PHE A 387 28.72 17.06 -3.10
CA PHE A 387 29.25 17.61 -4.36
C PHE A 387 29.31 16.56 -5.47
N PRO A 388 29.06 16.96 -6.73
CA PRO A 388 29.34 16.11 -7.89
C PRO A 388 30.83 15.78 -7.99
N LYS A 389 31.17 14.51 -8.25
CA LYS A 389 32.57 14.03 -8.25
C LYS A 389 33.43 14.61 -9.37
N ASP A 390 32.83 14.94 -10.51
CA ASP A 390 33.54 15.35 -11.72
C ASP A 390 33.56 16.87 -11.94
N ILE A 391 33.23 17.67 -10.91
CA ILE A 391 33.16 19.13 -10.99
C ILE A 391 34.23 19.75 -10.10
N ALA A 392 35.03 20.64 -10.69
CA ALA A 392 36.06 21.38 -9.97
C ALA A 392 35.44 22.35 -8.96
N LEU A 393 36.03 22.41 -7.76
CA LEU A 393 35.67 23.33 -6.70
C LEU A 393 36.69 24.47 -6.66
N CYS A 394 36.25 25.69 -6.95
CA CYS A 394 37.13 26.83 -7.21
C CYS A 394 36.90 27.99 -6.22
N ASN A 395 37.92 28.82 -6.04
CA ASN A 395 37.77 30.13 -5.41
C ASN A 395 37.41 31.22 -6.47
N GLU A 396 37.31 32.48 -6.05
CA GLU A 396 37.05 33.62 -6.94
C GLU A 396 38.14 33.82 -8.01
N LYS A 397 39.36 33.37 -7.75
CA LYS A 397 40.52 33.44 -8.66
C LYS A 397 40.62 32.24 -9.61
N GLU A 398 39.62 31.36 -9.62
CA GLU A 398 39.58 30.10 -10.38
C GLU A 398 40.63 29.06 -9.93
N ASP A 399 41.24 29.21 -8.74
CA ASP A 399 42.11 28.20 -8.15
C ASP A 399 41.29 27.07 -7.52
N THR A 400 41.77 25.83 -7.62
CA THR A 400 41.13 24.68 -6.96
C THR A 400 41.31 24.78 -5.44
N VAL A 401 40.20 24.68 -4.69
CA VAL A 401 40.21 24.75 -3.21
C VAL A 401 39.36 23.65 -2.58
N ASP A 402 39.72 23.23 -1.37
CA ASP A 402 38.90 22.30 -0.58
C ASP A 402 37.75 23.05 0.09
N ILE A 403 36.69 23.33 -0.68
CA ILE A 403 35.48 23.98 -0.17
C ILE A 403 34.93 23.23 1.07
N PRO A 404 34.75 21.89 1.07
CA PRO A 404 34.28 21.16 2.26
C PRO A 404 35.00 21.53 3.55
N GLU A 405 36.33 21.67 3.50
CA GLU A 405 37.13 22.04 4.67
C GLU A 405 36.92 23.51 5.09
N LEU A 406 36.76 24.42 4.13
CA LEU A 406 36.55 25.84 4.38
C LEU A 406 35.18 26.15 5.01
N VAL A 407 34.14 25.38 4.65
CA VAL A 407 32.77 25.65 5.10
C VAL A 407 32.33 24.78 6.28
N LYS A 408 33.18 23.86 6.75
CA LYS A 408 32.82 22.89 7.81
C LYS A 408 32.40 23.52 9.13
N ASN A 409 32.83 24.75 9.42
CA ASN A 409 32.54 25.44 10.68
C ASN A 409 31.15 26.10 10.70
N HIS A 410 30.47 26.22 9.55
CA HIS A 410 29.08 26.68 9.52
C HIS A 410 28.15 25.58 10.07
N VAL A 411 27.49 25.87 11.20
CA VAL A 411 26.62 24.92 11.92
C VAL A 411 25.25 24.84 11.24
N ILE A 412 25.15 23.95 10.24
CA ILE A 412 23.92 23.68 9.49
C ILE A 412 23.62 22.17 9.42
N SER A 413 22.36 21.81 9.16
CA SER A 413 21.93 20.42 9.02
C SER A 413 22.42 19.78 7.71
N GLY A 414 22.39 18.44 7.61
CA GLY A 414 22.75 17.75 6.38
C GLY A 414 21.83 18.11 5.20
N GLY A 415 20.53 18.28 5.45
CA GLY A 415 19.57 18.76 4.45
C GLY A 415 19.87 20.17 3.99
N SER A 416 20.24 21.07 4.91
CA SER A 416 20.66 22.43 4.58
C SER A 416 21.97 22.43 3.76
N ILE A 417 22.91 21.53 4.03
CA ILE A 417 24.12 21.32 3.20
C ILE A 417 23.75 20.94 1.78
N VAL A 418 22.90 19.92 1.61
CA VAL A 418 22.45 19.46 0.28
C VAL A 418 21.75 20.59 -0.49
N ASN A 419 20.90 21.37 0.19
CA ASN A 419 20.25 22.54 -0.41
C ASN A 419 21.25 23.62 -0.85
N ALA A 420 22.27 23.89 -0.03
CA ALA A 420 23.31 24.86 -0.35
C ALA A 420 24.16 24.40 -1.55
N VAL A 421 24.53 23.11 -1.61
CA VAL A 421 25.22 22.54 -2.79
C VAL A 421 24.33 22.62 -4.02
N HIS A 422 23.05 22.27 -3.91
CA HIS A 422 22.12 22.36 -5.03
C HIS A 422 22.00 23.78 -5.57
N PHE A 423 21.89 24.77 -4.67
CA PHE A 423 21.92 26.18 -5.05
C PHE A 423 23.23 26.55 -5.79
N ALA A 424 24.37 26.12 -5.26
CA ALA A 424 25.67 26.39 -5.88
C ALA A 424 25.81 25.73 -7.27
N CYS A 425 25.31 24.52 -7.45
CA CYS A 425 25.26 23.84 -8.74
C CYS A 425 24.42 24.59 -9.77
N ILE A 426 23.26 25.13 -9.38
CA ILE A 426 22.42 25.95 -10.27
C ILE A 426 23.19 27.20 -10.70
N LYS A 427 23.88 27.88 -9.77
CA LYS A 427 24.70 29.06 -10.09
C LYS A 427 25.90 28.76 -10.98
N ALA A 428 26.52 27.61 -10.80
CA ALA A 428 27.55 27.11 -11.71
C ALA A 428 27.00 26.89 -13.13
N ILE A 429 25.82 26.29 -13.26
CA ILE A 429 25.17 26.06 -14.57
C ILE A 429 24.79 27.38 -15.25
N GLU A 430 24.17 28.32 -14.53
CA GLU A 430 23.80 29.64 -15.06
C GLU A 430 25.03 30.37 -15.63
N ARG A 431 26.17 30.28 -14.95
CA ARG A 431 27.43 30.89 -15.39
C ARG A 431 28.04 30.18 -16.59
N HIS A 432 28.05 28.85 -16.58
CA HIS A 432 28.53 28.04 -17.71
C HIS A 432 27.74 28.37 -18.99
N GLN A 433 26.41 28.50 -18.90
CA GLN A 433 25.57 28.85 -20.04
C GLN A 433 25.88 30.25 -20.60
N LYS A 434 26.17 31.23 -19.73
CA LYS A 434 26.52 32.60 -20.16
C LYS A 434 27.92 32.71 -20.77
N ASN A 435 28.90 32.06 -20.16
CA ASN A 435 30.32 32.31 -20.45
C ASN A 435 31.00 31.20 -21.26
N LYS A 436 30.32 30.06 -21.52
CA LYS A 436 30.87 28.85 -22.16
C LYS A 436 32.20 28.34 -21.55
N LYS A 437 32.47 28.70 -20.29
CA LYS A 437 33.64 28.24 -19.52
C LYS A 437 33.40 26.83 -18.98
N GLN A 438 34.45 26.18 -18.46
CA GLN A 438 34.37 24.89 -17.79
C GLN A 438 33.39 24.91 -16.61
N LYS A 439 32.73 23.77 -16.35
CA LYS A 439 31.83 23.62 -15.20
C LYS A 439 32.65 23.61 -13.90
N SER A 440 32.53 24.67 -13.11
CA SER A 440 33.13 24.78 -11.79
C SER A 440 32.12 25.35 -10.79
N ILE A 441 32.20 24.89 -9.53
CA ILE A 441 31.42 25.44 -8.42
C ILE A 441 32.34 26.36 -7.63
N HIS A 442 31.93 27.61 -7.40
CA HIS A 442 32.76 28.54 -6.66
C HIS A 442 32.37 28.59 -5.18
N LEU A 443 33.37 28.84 -4.32
CA LEU A 443 33.17 29.02 -2.87
C LEU A 443 32.08 30.07 -2.56
N GLU A 444 32.05 31.18 -3.30
CA GLU A 444 31.06 32.24 -3.10
C GLU A 444 29.62 31.75 -3.31
N ASP A 445 29.37 30.87 -4.29
CA ASP A 445 28.04 30.29 -4.51
C ASP A 445 27.61 29.44 -3.32
N VAL A 446 28.56 28.68 -2.75
CA VAL A 446 28.33 27.82 -1.59
C VAL A 446 28.06 28.67 -0.35
N LEU A 447 28.85 29.72 -0.10
CA LEU A 447 28.62 30.66 1.01
C LEU A 447 27.26 31.36 0.89
N ASN A 448 26.88 31.77 -0.32
CA ASN A 448 25.56 32.35 -0.59
C ASN A 448 24.43 31.33 -0.36
N GLY A 449 24.65 30.07 -0.73
CA GLY A 449 23.74 28.96 -0.41
C GLY A 449 23.57 28.77 1.09
N ILE A 450 24.67 28.74 1.85
CA ILE A 450 24.66 28.63 3.32
C ILE A 450 23.91 29.83 3.94
N ARG A 451 24.20 31.05 3.47
CA ARG A 451 23.50 32.27 3.92
C ARG A 451 22.00 32.16 3.71
N LYS A 452 21.56 31.67 2.55
CA LYS A 452 20.14 31.49 2.24
C LYS A 452 19.47 30.47 3.18
N GLU A 453 20.14 29.36 3.47
CA GLU A 453 19.58 28.35 4.40
C GLU A 453 19.54 28.86 5.85
N LEU A 454 20.57 29.56 6.32
CA LEU A 454 20.57 30.15 7.67
C LEU A 454 19.48 31.23 7.82
N LEU A 455 19.27 32.06 6.79
CA LEU A 455 18.19 33.05 6.79
C LEU A 455 16.80 32.40 6.83
N LYS A 456 16.59 31.28 6.11
CA LYS A 456 15.34 30.50 6.19
C LYS A 456 15.09 29.95 7.59
N GLU A 457 16.15 29.56 8.29
CA GLU A 457 16.09 29.07 9.67
C GLU A 457 16.01 30.22 10.70
N GLY A 458 16.00 31.48 10.27
CA GLY A 458 15.97 32.65 11.16
C GLY A 458 17.29 32.88 11.92
N LYS A 459 18.40 32.31 11.48
CA LYS A 459 19.72 32.41 12.11
C LYS A 459 20.59 33.46 11.41
N PRO A 460 21.41 34.23 12.16
CA PRO A 460 22.34 35.18 11.56
C PRO A 460 23.48 34.44 10.82
N PHE A 461 23.96 35.04 9.74
CA PHE A 461 25.16 34.62 9.02
C PHE A 461 26.32 35.48 9.50
N ASN A 462 27.24 34.92 10.28
CA ASN A 462 28.46 35.58 10.75
C ASN A 462 29.69 35.06 10.02
#